data_AF-A0A4R4YPB8-F1
#
_entry.id   AF-A0A4R4YPB8-F1
#
_cell.length_a   1.000
_cell.length_b   1.000
_cell.length_c   1.000
_cell.angle_alpha   90.00
_cell.angle_beta   90.00
_cell.angle_gamma   90.00
#
_symmetry.space_group_name_H-M   'P 1'
#
loop_
_entity.id
_entity.type
_entity.pdbx_description
1 polymer ?
#
loop_
_entity_poly.entity_id
_entity_poly.type
_entity_poly.pdbx_seq_one_letter_code
_entity_poly.pdbx_strand_id
1 'polypeptide(L)'
;MQAPLTDTHLLTFDGTVLELFGFTDVHRYHIWQRPTFEFTEGRMPRMIIRLAGGGKHSLLYDRDRLEGLQAVAAEVVRRVDEA
;
A
#
# COMPACT_ATOMS: atom_id res chain seq x y z
N MET A 1 5.80 6.45 7.62
CA MET A 1 6.58 5.34 7.03
C MET A 1 6.52 5.42 5.52
N GLN A 2 7.50 4.87 4.82
CA GLN A 2 7.50 4.80 3.36
C GLN A 2 8.20 3.52 2.87
N ALA A 3 7.73 2.97 1.75
CA ALA A 3 8.33 1.81 1.10
C ALA A 3 8.17 1.91 -0.42
N PRO A 4 9.26 1.84 -1.21
CA PRO A 4 9.16 1.78 -2.66
C PRO A 4 8.54 0.45 -3.08
N LEU A 5 7.61 0.48 -4.04
CA LEU A 5 7.10 -0.73 -4.69
C LEU A 5 8.03 -1.12 -5.83
N THR A 6 8.42 -0.14 -6.64
CA THR A 6 9.36 -0.26 -7.76
C THR A 6 10.21 1.00 -7.82
N ASP A 7 11.16 1.09 -8.76
CA ASP A 7 11.93 2.33 -8.99
C ASP A 7 11.07 3.55 -9.37
N THR A 8 9.82 3.34 -9.77
CA THR A 8 8.89 4.41 -10.21
C THR A 8 7.66 4.57 -9.33
N HIS A 9 7.49 3.73 -8.30
CA HIS A 9 6.31 3.75 -7.44
C HIS A 9 6.69 3.72 -5.96
N LEU A 10 6.05 4.57 -5.16
CA LEU A 10 6.29 4.72 -3.73
C LEU A 10 4.98 4.64 -2.95
N LEU A 11 4.98 3.86 -1.87
CA LEU A 11 3.91 3.84 -0.87
C LEU A 11 4.36 4.67 0.33
N THR A 12 3.55 5.63 0.76
CA THR A 12 3.79 6.40 1.98
C THR A 12 2.59 6.31 2.92
N PHE A 13 2.87 6.41 4.20
CA PHE A 13 1.86 6.46 5.24
C PHE A 13 2.28 7.46 6.33
N ASP A 14 1.49 8.49 6.57
CA ASP A 14 1.80 9.55 7.55
C ASP A 14 1.16 9.32 8.94
N GLY A 15 0.44 8.21 9.12
CA GLY A 15 -0.32 7.93 10.34
C GLY A 15 -1.82 8.22 10.22
N THR A 16 -2.29 8.79 9.12
CA THR A 16 -3.72 9.05 8.82
C THR A 16 -4.06 8.82 7.35
N VAL A 17 -3.14 9.13 6.45
CA VAL A 17 -3.30 9.04 5.01
C VAL A 17 -2.28 8.05 4.45
N LEU A 18 -2.80 7.09 3.68
CA LEU A 18 -2.03 6.22 2.80
C LEU A 18 -1.96 6.88 1.44
N GLU A 19 -0.76 7.17 0.96
CA GLU A 19 -0.54 7.69 -0.39
C GLU A 19 0.24 6.70 -1.23
N LEU A 20 -0.13 6.65 -2.50
CA LEU A 20 0.54 5.89 -3.54
C LEU A 20 0.97 6.86 -4.61
N PHE A 21 2.27 7.02 -4.77
CA PHE A 21 2.88 7.81 -5.82
C PHE A 21 3.29 6.88 -6.95
N GLY A 22 2.76 7.12 -8.14
CA GLY A 22 3.23 6.55 -9.40
C GLY A 22 4.02 7.59 -10.21
N PHE A 23 4.42 7.20 -11.42
CA PHE A 23 5.20 8.08 -12.30
C PHE A 23 4.41 9.31 -12.77
N THR A 24 3.11 9.17 -13.03
CA THR A 24 2.25 10.25 -13.57
C THR A 24 1.06 10.59 -12.67
N ASP A 25 0.87 9.84 -11.60
CA ASP A 25 -0.36 9.83 -10.82
C ASP A 25 -0.06 9.69 -9.33
N VAL A 26 -0.96 10.24 -8.52
CA VAL A 26 -0.93 10.11 -7.07
C VAL A 26 -2.33 9.75 -6.60
N HIS A 27 -2.41 8.72 -5.77
CA HIS A 27 -3.64 8.34 -5.11
C HIS A 27 -3.51 8.48 -3.59
N ARG A 28 -4.57 8.97 -2.94
CA ARG A 28 -4.59 9.26 -1.50
C ARG A 28 -5.83 8.65 -0.87
N TYR A 29 -5.64 7.99 0.26
CA TYR A 29 -6.73 7.35 1.00
C TYR A 29 -6.59 7.65 2.49
N HIS A 30 -7.68 8.05 3.10
CA HIS A 30 -7.76 8.11 4.55
C HIS A 30 -7.98 6.71 5.11
N ILE A 31 -7.25 6.33 6.15
CA ILE A 31 -7.24 4.95 6.67
C ILE A 31 -8.48 4.55 7.47
N TRP A 32 -9.35 5.50 7.86
CA TRP A 32 -10.68 5.20 8.44
C TRP A 32 -11.52 4.22 7.61
N GLN A 33 -11.19 4.04 6.33
CA GLN A 33 -11.81 3.06 5.43
C GLN A 33 -11.26 1.62 5.58
N ARG A 34 -10.43 1.35 6.61
CA ARG A 34 -9.78 0.06 6.91
C ARG A 34 -9.30 -0.68 5.65
N PRO A 35 -8.21 -0.23 5.02
CA PRO A 35 -7.70 -0.90 3.82
C PRO A 35 -7.24 -2.33 4.14
N THR A 36 -7.48 -3.25 3.22
CA THR A 36 -6.85 -4.58 3.25
C THR A 36 -5.76 -4.67 2.19
N PHE A 37 -4.68 -5.36 2.54
CA PHE A 37 -3.53 -5.57 1.68
C PHE A 37 -3.40 -7.05 1.35
N GLU A 38 -3.33 -7.37 0.07
CA GLU A 38 -3.00 -8.71 -0.42
C GLU A 38 -1.72 -8.64 -1.23
N PHE A 39 -0.80 -9.57 -0.98
CA PHE A 39 0.44 -9.71 -1.73
C PHE A 39 0.39 -11.03 -2.48
N THR A 40 0.46 -10.98 -3.81
CA THR A 40 0.57 -12.16 -4.65
C THR A 40 2.01 -12.33 -5.09
N GLU A 41 2.51 -13.56 -5.00
CA GLU A 41 3.81 -13.95 -5.53
C GLU A 41 3.68 -14.55 -6.94
N GLY A 42 4.81 -14.67 -7.65
CA GLY A 42 4.84 -15.23 -9.01
C GLY A 42 5.66 -14.38 -9.98
N ARG A 43 5.55 -14.66 -11.29
CA ARG A 43 6.35 -13.97 -12.32
C ARG A 43 6.13 -12.45 -12.34
N MET A 44 4.92 -12.01 -11.98
CA MET A 44 4.55 -10.60 -11.84
C MET A 44 3.90 -10.42 -10.46
N PRO A 45 4.71 -10.26 -9.40
CA PRO A 45 4.20 -10.10 -8.06
C PRO A 45 3.40 -8.79 -7.94
N ARG A 46 2.30 -8.83 -7.17
CA ARG A 46 1.38 -7.69 -7.05
C ARG A 46 0.99 -7.41 -5.62
N MET A 47 0.92 -6.13 -5.28
CA MET A 47 0.25 -5.64 -4.10
C MET A 47 -1.15 -5.18 -4.51
N ILE A 48 -2.17 -5.66 -3.80
CA ILE A 48 -3.56 -5.27 -4.01
C ILE A 48 -4.06 -4.60 -2.74
N ILE A 49 -4.48 -3.33 -2.87
CA ILE A 49 -5.11 -2.56 -1.80
C ILE A 49 -6.61 -2.55 -2.09
N ARG A 50 -7.44 -3.00 -1.14
CA ARG A 50 -8.90 -2.85 -1.20
C ARG A 50 -9.36 -1.92 -0.08
N LEU A 51 -10.26 -1.01 -0.43
CA LEU A 51 -10.88 -0.07 0.50
C LEU A 51 -12.31 -0.52 0.79
N ALA A 52 -12.80 -0.28 2.01
CA ALA A 52 -14.18 -0.65 2.38
C ALA A 52 -15.26 -0.03 1.45
N GLY A 53 -14.97 1.11 0.84
CA GLY A 53 -15.85 1.78 -0.14
C GLY A 53 -15.81 1.23 -1.57
N GLY A 54 -15.16 0.08 -1.81
CA GLY A 54 -15.09 -0.57 -3.12
C GLY A 54 -13.92 -0.13 -4.02
N GLY A 55 -13.08 0.81 -3.56
CA GLY A 55 -11.85 1.16 -4.26
C GLY A 55 -10.86 -0.01 -4.25
N LYS A 56 -10.22 -0.28 -5.40
CA LYS A 56 -9.21 -1.33 -5.54
C LYS A 56 -8.02 -0.81 -6.36
N HIS A 57 -6.82 -0.97 -5.82
CA HIS A 57 -5.57 -0.70 -6.55
C HIS A 57 -4.74 -1.97 -6.62
N SER A 58 -4.21 -2.28 -7.80
CA SER A 58 -3.31 -3.42 -7.99
C SER A 58 -2.06 -2.95 -8.70
N LEU A 59 -0.92 -3.07 -8.02
CA LEU A 59 0.36 -2.57 -8.48
C LEU A 59 1.37 -3.70 -8.49
N LEU A 60 2.31 -3.65 -9.44
CA LEU A 60 3.50 -4.49 -9.39
C LEU A 60 4.43 -3.99 -8.28
N TYR A 61 5.22 -4.90 -7.73
CA TYR A 61 6.32 -4.56 -6.85
C TYR A 61 7.57 -5.39 -7.16
N ASP A 62 8.75 -4.89 -6.85
CA ASP A 62 9.99 -5.64 -6.94
C ASP A 62 10.11 -6.56 -5.71
N ARG A 63 10.40 -7.85 -5.93
CA ARG A 63 10.28 -8.88 -4.86
C ARG A 63 11.13 -8.58 -3.62
N ASP A 64 12.28 -7.96 -3.80
CA ASP A 64 13.18 -7.53 -2.74
C ASP A 64 12.62 -6.40 -1.87
N ARG A 65 11.53 -5.75 -2.29
CA ARG A 65 10.82 -4.71 -1.52
C ARG A 65 9.69 -5.23 -0.64
N LEU A 66 9.35 -6.53 -0.73
CA LEU A 66 8.18 -7.11 -0.08
C LEU A 66 8.12 -6.84 1.43
N GLU A 67 9.24 -7.02 2.14
CA GLU A 67 9.31 -6.83 3.59
C GLU A 67 8.96 -5.39 3.99
N GLY A 68 9.49 -4.41 3.27
CA GLY A 68 9.17 -2.99 3.51
C GLY A 68 7.71 -2.67 3.26
N LEU A 69 7.11 -3.24 2.21
CA LEU A 69 5.68 -3.06 1.91
C LEU A 69 4.79 -3.71 2.98
N GLN A 70 5.14 -4.89 3.45
CA GLN A 70 4.44 -5.57 4.55
C GLN A 70 4.54 -4.77 5.85
N ALA A 71 5.68 -4.14 6.13
CA ALA A 71 5.84 -3.28 7.31
C ALA A 71 4.92 -2.05 7.24
N VAL A 72 4.80 -1.40 6.08
CA VAL A 72 3.85 -0.29 5.90
C VAL A 72 2.40 -0.77 6.06
N ALA A 73 2.05 -1.91 5.45
CA ALA A 73 0.70 -2.47 5.58
C ALA A 73 0.34 -2.81 7.03
N ALA A 74 1.26 -3.42 7.78
CA ALA A 74 1.08 -3.73 9.19
C ALA A 74 0.87 -2.47 10.04
N GLU A 75 1.65 -1.41 9.78
CA GLU A 75 1.49 -0.14 10.47
C GLU A 75 0.15 0.53 10.17
N VAL A 76 -0.31 0.48 8.91
CA VAL A 76 -1.63 1.00 8.53
C VAL A 76 -2.73 0.26 9.29
N VAL A 77 -2.69 -1.08 9.34
CA VAL A 77 -3.68 -1.89 10.06
C VAL A 77 -3.66 -1.57 11.55
N ARG A 78 -2.47 -1.55 12.17
CA ARG A 78 -2.29 -1.20 13.58
C ARG A 78 -2.94 0.16 13.90
N ARG A 79 -2.68 1.16 13.06
CA ARG A 79 -3.20 2.52 13.26
C ARG A 79 -4.71 2.61 13.13
N VAL A 80 -5.32 1.80 12.26
CA VAL A 80 -6.78 1.71 12.13
C VAL A 80 -7.42 1.03 13.34
N ASP A 81 -6.79 -0.03 13.86
CA ASP A 81 -7.31 -0.74 15.04
C ASP A 81 -7.19 0.09 16.34
N GLU A 82 -6.30 1.09 16.37
CA GLU A 82 -6.12 2.02 17.49
C GLU A 82 -6.99 3.29 17.44
N ALA A 83 -7.66 3.54 16.31
CA ALA A 83 -8.46 4.74 16.06
C ALA A 83 -9.93 4.54 16.45
#